data_AF-A0A067KFW5-F1
#
_entry.id   AF-A0A067KFW5-F1
#
_cell.length_a   1.000
_cell.length_b   1.000
_cell.length_c   1.000
_cell.angle_alpha   90.00
_cell.angle_beta   90.00
_cell.angle_gamma   90.00
#
_symmetry.space_group_name_H-M   'P 1'
#
loop_
_entity.id
_entity.type
_entity.pdbx_description
1 polymer ?
#
loop_
_entity_poly.entity_id
_entity_poly.type
_entity_poly.pdbx_seq_one_letter_code
_entity_poly.pdbx_strand_id
1 'polypeptide(L)'
;MAYATVRFVESSLHVLDGDGDVYECSFVQSDLADLPFFASRVKLGRMGLQAIISSDLQGLTEYEQKTLENLKPELKANIEKGIAFAQKQPMVASRERERAIRSKKQSDKSKAKSILCTWVVTYNQV
;
A
#
# COMPACT_ATOMS: atom_id res chain seq x y z
N MET A 1 3.98 -21.48 -2.46
CA MET A 1 4.14 -20.05 -2.82
C MET A 1 5.10 -19.85 -3.98
N ALA A 2 6.39 -20.19 -3.87
CA ALA A 2 7.37 -19.94 -4.94
C ALA A 2 6.96 -20.43 -6.34
N TYR A 3 6.47 -21.67 -6.46
CA TYR A 3 6.03 -22.21 -7.76
C TYR A 3 4.88 -21.42 -8.40
N ALA A 4 3.89 -21.00 -7.61
CA ALA A 4 2.77 -20.20 -8.10
C ALA A 4 3.26 -18.83 -8.60
N THR A 5 4.22 -18.22 -7.90
CA THR A 5 4.83 -16.96 -8.33
C THR A 5 5.62 -17.14 -9.63
N VAL A 6 6.41 -18.22 -9.75
CA VAL A 6 7.15 -18.54 -10.99
C VAL A 6 6.18 -18.71 -12.16
N ARG A 7 5.09 -19.47 -11.99
CA ARG A 7 4.05 -19.64 -13.01
C ARG A 7 3.46 -18.32 -13.47
N PHE A 8 3.07 -17.46 -12.54
CA PHE A 8 2.52 -16.15 -12.87
C PHE A 8 3.53 -15.24 -13.60
N VAL A 9 4.79 -15.24 -13.16
CA VAL A 9 5.86 -14.47 -13.80
C VAL A 9 6.17 -15.00 -15.20
N GLU A 10 6.18 -16.32 -15.38
CA GLU A 10 6.40 -16.95 -16.68
C GLU A 10 5.28 -16.60 -17.66
N SER A 11 4.02 -16.68 -17.23
CA SER A 11 2.87 -16.19 -17.99
C SER A 11 3.02 -14.70 -18.36
N SER A 12 3.57 -13.88 -17.46
CA SER A 12 3.86 -12.47 -17.75
C SER A 12 4.98 -12.27 -18.77
N LEU A 13 5.99 -13.15 -18.80
CA LEU A 13 7.06 -13.12 -19.79
C LEU A 13 6.56 -13.52 -21.19
N HIS A 14 5.73 -14.56 -21.27
CA HIS A 14 5.08 -14.97 -22.53
C HIS A 14 4.30 -13.84 -23.19
N VAL A 15 3.56 -13.07 -22.38
CA VAL A 15 2.82 -11.89 -22.84
C VAL A 15 3.74 -10.83 -23.44
N LEU A 16 4.92 -10.62 -22.85
CA LEU A 16 5.91 -9.67 -23.34
C LEU A 16 6.55 -10.13 -24.66
N ASP A 17 6.82 -11.43 -24.78
CA ASP A 17 7.35 -12.04 -26.01
C ASP A 17 6.34 -11.94 -27.17
N GLY A 18 5.05 -11.85 -26.86
CA GLY A 18 4.01 -11.53 -27.82
C GLY A 18 2.85 -12.51 -27.88
N ASP A 19 2.80 -13.46 -26.94
CA ASP A 19 1.66 -14.37 -26.82
C ASP A 19 0.41 -13.57 -26.41
N GLY A 20 -0.60 -13.59 -27.27
CA GLY A 20 -1.80 -12.77 -27.14
C GLY A 20 -2.92 -13.40 -26.28
N ASP A 21 -2.77 -14.65 -25.86
CA ASP A 21 -3.83 -15.43 -25.19
C ASP A 21 -3.37 -16.03 -23.87
N VAL A 22 -2.85 -15.18 -22.99
CA VAL A 22 -2.49 -15.55 -21.63
C VAL A 22 -3.54 -15.01 -20.64
N TYR A 23 -4.14 -15.94 -19.89
CA TYR A 23 -5.17 -15.66 -18.91
C TYR A 23 -4.72 -16.17 -17.55
N GLU A 24 -4.72 -15.29 -16.56
CA GLU A 24 -4.33 -15.61 -15.18
C GLU A 24 -5.32 -15.01 -14.20
N CYS A 25 -5.48 -15.66 -13.05
CA CYS A 25 -6.29 -15.11 -11.96
C CYS A 25 -5.42 -14.19 -11.10
N SER A 26 -5.83 -12.94 -10.93
CA SER A 26 -5.08 -11.95 -10.16
C SER A 26 -5.98 -11.04 -9.35
N PHE A 27 -5.47 -10.58 -8.21
CA PHE A 27 -6.15 -9.58 -7.39
C PHE A 27 -5.88 -8.18 -7.95
N VAL A 28 -6.88 -7.62 -8.60
CA VAL A 28 -6.77 -6.38 -9.39
C VAL A 28 -7.85 -5.38 -8.98
N GLN A 29 -7.66 -4.12 -9.38
CA GLN A 29 -8.69 -3.10 -9.21
C GLN A 29 -9.84 -3.37 -10.19
N SER A 30 -11.05 -3.55 -9.68
CA SER A 30 -12.23 -3.87 -10.49
C SER A 30 -13.51 -3.57 -9.75
N ASP A 31 -14.54 -3.09 -10.44
CA ASP A 31 -15.83 -2.72 -9.85
C ASP A 31 -16.87 -3.87 -9.86
N LEU A 32 -16.43 -5.14 -9.95
CA LEU A 32 -17.31 -6.29 -10.23
C LEU A 32 -18.22 -6.70 -9.07
N ALA A 33 -17.83 -6.41 -7.83
CA ALA A 33 -18.48 -6.99 -6.64
C ALA A 33 -18.82 -5.94 -5.57
N ASP A 34 -18.93 -4.66 -5.95
CA ASP A 34 -19.09 -3.50 -5.04
C ASP A 34 -17.88 -3.24 -4.12
N LEU A 35 -16.74 -3.88 -4.43
CA LEU A 35 -15.44 -3.68 -3.77
C LEU A 35 -14.47 -3.07 -4.78
N PRO A 36 -13.53 -2.20 -4.36
CA PRO A 36 -12.57 -1.56 -5.25
C PRO A 36 -11.49 -2.51 -5.79
N PHE A 37 -11.21 -3.61 -5.09
CA PHE A 37 -10.26 -4.64 -5.52
C PHE A 37 -10.89 -6.01 -5.40
N PHE A 38 -10.70 -6.86 -6.41
CA PHE A 38 -11.23 -8.21 -6.44
C PHE A 38 -10.34 -9.16 -7.24
N ALA A 39 -10.36 -10.45 -6.88
CA ALA A 39 -9.63 -11.49 -7.60
C ALA A 39 -10.49 -11.98 -8.77
N SER A 40 -10.03 -11.73 -9.99
CA SER A 40 -10.73 -12.16 -11.20
C SER A 40 -9.75 -12.68 -12.24
N ARG A 41 -10.26 -13.41 -13.23
CA ARG A 41 -9.48 -13.82 -14.39
C ARG A 41 -9.25 -12.62 -15.29
N VAL A 42 -7.99 -12.38 -15.62
CA VAL A 42 -7.58 -11.23 -16.42
C VAL A 42 -6.81 -11.70 -17.64
N LYS A 43 -7.05 -11.02 -18.76
CA LYS A 43 -6.23 -11.14 -19.96
C LYS A 43 -5.03 -10.22 -19.81
N LEU A 44 -3.84 -10.80 -19.86
CA LEU A 44 -2.60 -10.06 -19.83
C LEU A 44 -2.22 -9.63 -21.27
N GLY A 45 -1.70 -8.42 -21.41
CA GLY A 45 -1.18 -7.84 -22.64
C GLY A 45 0.17 -7.17 -22.41
N ARG A 46 0.87 -6.80 -23.48
CA ARG A 46 2.24 -6.23 -23.39
C ARG A 46 2.35 -4.99 -22.52
N MET A 47 1.27 -4.22 -22.40
CA MET A 47 1.18 -3.02 -21.55
C MET A 47 0.50 -3.28 -20.20
N GLY A 48 0.42 -4.54 -19.75
CA GLY A 48 -0.18 -4.94 -18.49
C GLY A 48 -1.56 -5.57 -18.67
N LEU A 49 -2.55 -5.13 -17.91
CA LEU A 49 -3.88 -5.73 -17.93
C LEU A 49 -4.68 -5.23 -19.13
N GLN A 50 -5.09 -6.14 -20.03
CA GLN A 50 -5.82 -5.78 -21.24
C GLN A 50 -7.34 -5.84 -21.05
N ALA A 51 -7.83 -6.91 -20.42
CA ALA A 51 -9.26 -7.09 -20.16
C ALA A 51 -9.49 -7.90 -18.88
N ILE A 52 -10.58 -7.58 -18.19
CA ILE A 52 -11.06 -8.34 -17.03
C ILE A 52 -12.21 -9.21 -17.51
N ILE A 53 -12.13 -10.51 -17.29
CA ILE A 53 -13.19 -11.45 -17.65
C ILE A 53 -14.17 -11.51 -16.48
N SER A 54 -15.30 -10.85 -16.63
CA SER A 54 -16.40 -10.84 -15.66
C SER A 54 -17.37 -12.00 -15.81
N SER A 55 -17.23 -12.77 -16.90
CA SER A 55 -18.07 -13.94 -17.23
C SER A 55 -17.98 -15.05 -16.18
N ASP A 56 -16.85 -15.16 -15.48
CA ASP A 56 -16.61 -16.24 -14.50
C ASP A 56 -17.51 -16.13 -13.25
N LEU A 57 -18.12 -14.96 -13.01
CA LEU A 57 -19.07 -14.76 -11.91
C LEU A 57 -20.52 -15.10 -12.29
N GLN A 58 -20.80 -15.32 -13.58
CA GLN A 58 -22.13 -15.63 -14.10
C GLN A 58 -22.29 -17.16 -14.22
N GLY A 59 -22.79 -17.78 -13.16
CA GLY A 59 -22.98 -19.25 -13.11
C GLY A 59 -22.61 -19.91 -11.79
N LEU A 60 -22.36 -19.11 -10.74
CA LEU A 60 -22.03 -19.63 -9.42
C LEU A 60 -23.18 -20.44 -8.83
N THR A 61 -22.83 -21.57 -8.21
CA THR A 61 -23.75 -22.38 -7.44
C THR A 61 -24.25 -21.63 -6.20
N GLU A 62 -25.40 -22.01 -5.64
CA GLU A 62 -25.95 -21.37 -4.43
C GLU A 62 -24.96 -21.37 -3.25
N TYR A 63 -24.10 -22.39 -3.17
CA TYR A 63 -23.07 -22.49 -2.14
C TYR A 63 -21.96 -21.45 -2.31
N GLU A 64 -21.49 -21.26 -3.54
CA GLU A 64 -20.46 -20.27 -3.87
C GLU A 64 -20.98 -18.84 -3.70
N GLN A 65 -22.25 -18.59 -4.06
CA GLN A 65 -22.89 -17.29 -3.85
C GLN A 65 -22.96 -16.92 -2.37
N LYS A 66 -23.39 -17.85 -1.49
CA LYS A 66 -23.42 -17.63 -0.03
C LYS A 66 -22.03 -17.36 0.53
N THR A 67 -21.02 -18.08 0.04
CA THR A 67 -19.64 -17.87 0.48
C THR A 67 -19.11 -16.51 0.01
N LEU A 68 -19.44 -16.11 -1.21
CA LEU A 68 -19.06 -14.80 -1.74
C LEU A 68 -19.68 -13.67 -0.91
N GLU A 69 -20.96 -13.75 -0.56
CA GLU A 69 -21.64 -12.78 0.30
C GLU A 69 -20.99 -12.66 1.69
N ASN A 70 -20.60 -13.79 2.28
CA ASN A 70 -19.91 -13.81 3.57
C ASN A 70 -18.49 -13.21 3.50
N LEU A 71 -17.79 -13.38 2.37
CA LEU A 71 -16.41 -12.90 2.19
C LEU A 71 -16.33 -11.41 1.84
N LYS A 72 -17.35 -10.84 1.18
CA LYS A 72 -17.43 -9.41 0.84
C LYS A 72 -17.12 -8.47 2.02
N PRO A 73 -17.74 -8.61 3.22
CA PRO A 73 -17.45 -7.71 4.34
C PRO A 73 -16.03 -7.86 4.88
N GLU A 74 -15.48 -9.09 4.90
CA GLU A 74 -14.11 -9.34 5.35
C GLU A 74 -13.08 -8.71 4.40
N LEU A 75 -13.28 -8.90 3.09
CA LEU A 75 -12.43 -8.29 2.06
C LEU A 75 -12.46 -6.76 2.14
N LYS A 76 -13.63 -6.17 2.33
CA LYS A 76 -13.76 -4.71 2.47
C LYS A 76 -12.98 -4.19 3.68
N ALA A 77 -13.09 -4.85 4.83
CA ALA A 77 -12.33 -4.49 6.03
C ALA A 77 -10.81 -4.59 5.82
N ASN A 78 -10.33 -5.59 5.07
CA ASN A 78 -8.91 -5.77 4.78
C ASN A 78 -8.37 -4.71 3.81
N ILE A 79 -9.15 -4.35 2.80
CA ILE A 79 -8.79 -3.27 1.86
C ILE A 79 -8.71 -1.92 2.58
N GLU A 80 -9.71 -1.59 3.40
CA GLU A 80 -9.71 -0.34 4.16
C GLU A 80 -8.53 -0.24 5.12
N LYS A 81 -8.16 -1.34 5.80
CA LYS A 81 -6.94 -1.42 6.61
C LYS A 81 -5.68 -1.16 5.78
N GLY A 82 -5.59 -1.75 4.59
CA GLY A 82 -4.45 -1.54 3.66
C GLY A 82 -4.33 -0.09 3.21
N ILE A 83 -5.44 0.54 2.82
CA ILE A 83 -5.48 1.94 2.40
C ILE A 83 -5.14 2.87 3.56
N ALA A 84 -5.73 2.65 4.74
CA ALA A 84 -5.46 3.43 5.94
C ALA A 84 -3.98 3.31 6.37
N PHE A 85 -3.38 2.12 6.22
CA PHE A 85 -1.95 1.92 6.47
C PHE A 85 -1.09 2.74 5.52
N ALA A 86 -1.35 2.67 4.21
CA ALA A 86 -0.61 3.42 3.20
C ALA A 86 -0.70 4.95 3.41
N GLN A 87 -1.89 5.46 3.75
CA GLN A 87 -2.11 6.89 4.02
C GLN A 87 -1.44 7.38 5.32
N LYS A 88 -1.17 6.50 6.29
CA LYS A 88 -0.56 6.86 7.57
C LYS A 88 0.96 7.02 7.47
N GLN A 89 1.62 6.30 6.57
CA GLN A 89 3.09 6.35 6.37
C GLN A 89 3.66 7.74 6.02
N PRO A 90 3.06 8.56 5.12
CA PRO A 90 3.55 9.92 4.88
C PRO A 90 3.44 10.83 6.11
N MET A 91 2.56 10.51 7.07
CA MET A 91 2.36 11.28 8.30
C MET A 91 3.37 10.91 9.41
N VAL A 92 3.81 9.64 9.47
CA VAL A 92 4.80 9.20 10.47
C VAL A 92 6.18 9.76 10.14
N ALA A 93 6.59 9.68 8.86
CA ALA A 93 7.86 10.25 8.42
C ALA A 93 7.94 11.77 8.59
N SER A 94 6.83 12.49 8.39
CA SER A 94 6.76 13.94 8.62
C SER A 94 6.73 14.30 10.11
N ARG A 95 5.99 13.56 10.94
CA ARG A 95 5.97 13.76 12.41
C ARG A 95 7.31 13.47 13.08
N GLU A 96 8.06 12.47 12.61
CA GLU A 96 9.41 12.19 13.11
C GLU A 96 10.38 13.32 12.76
N ARG A 97 10.33 13.84 11.52
CA ARG A 97 11.08 15.03 11.13
C ARG A 97 10.72 16.24 11.99
N GLU A 98 9.44 16.46 12.27
CA GLU A 98 8.97 17.59 13.06
C GLU A 98 9.36 17.47 14.54
N ARG A 99 9.33 16.26 15.12
CA ARG A 99 9.86 15.98 16.47
C ARG A 99 11.37 16.18 16.55
N ALA A 100 12.13 15.77 15.53
CA ALA A 100 13.57 15.99 15.46
C ALA A 100 13.94 17.48 15.32
N ILE A 101 13.16 18.27 14.58
CA ILE A 101 13.34 19.73 14.49
C ILE A 101 13.05 20.38 15.86
N ARG A 102 11.99 19.94 16.55
CA ARG A 102 11.60 20.48 17.86
C ARG A 102 12.66 20.19 18.93
N SER A 103 13.25 18.99 18.93
CA SER A 103 14.30 18.63 19.90
C SER A 103 15.60 19.41 19.67
N LYS A 104 16.02 19.63 18.41
CA LYS A 104 17.17 20.48 18.07
C LYS A 104 16.98 21.92 18.58
N LYS A 105 15.81 22.51 18.30
CA LYS A 105 15.49 23.88 18.72
C LYS A 105 15.50 24.06 20.25
N GLN A 106 15.12 23.02 21.00
CA GLN A 106 15.17 23.01 22.46
C GLN A 106 16.63 22.95 22.97
N SER A 107 17.46 22.12 22.34
CA SER A 107 18.89 22.00 22.66
C SER A 107 19.65 23.30 22.38
N ASP A 108 19.39 23.92 21.23
CA ASP A 108 20.01 25.20 20.85
C ASP A 108 19.63 26.34 21.80
N LYS A 109 18.35 26.40 22.23
CA LYS A 109 17.92 27.35 23.27
C LYS A 109 18.62 27.12 24.62
N SER A 110 18.83 25.86 25.01
CA SER A 110 19.54 25.55 26.26
C SER A 110 21.01 25.92 26.19
N LYS A 111 21.69 25.66 25.06
CA LYS A 111 23.07 26.12 24.82
C LYS A 111 23.18 27.64 24.85
N ALA A 112 22.28 28.35 24.18
CA ALA A 112 22.27 29.82 24.18
C ALA A 112 22.10 30.40 25.60
N LYS A 113 21.21 29.83 26.42
CA LYS A 113 21.05 30.22 27.83
C LYS A 113 22.30 29.94 28.67
N SER A 114 22.94 28.79 28.45
CA SER A 114 24.19 28.45 29.14
C SER A 114 25.30 29.44 28.81
N ILE A 115 25.48 29.77 27.53
CA ILE A 115 26.50 30.73 27.08
C ILE A 115 26.23 32.11 27.67
N LEU A 116 24.97 32.56 27.69
CA LEU A 116 24.59 33.83 28.30
C LEU A 116 24.87 33.85 29.81
N CYS A 117 24.59 32.76 30.52
CA CYS A 117 24.86 32.63 31.95
C CYS A 117 26.36 32.70 32.24
N THR A 118 27.18 31.98 31.45
CA THR A 118 28.65 32.06 31.56
C THR A 118 29.15 33.48 31.27
N TRP A 119 28.63 34.15 30.23
CA TRP A 119 28.99 35.54 29.93
C TRP A 119 28.65 36.50 31.07
N VAL A 120 27.44 36.41 31.64
CA VAL A 120 27.02 37.27 32.77
C VAL A 120 27.91 37.06 34.00
N VAL A 121 28.27 35.81 34.32
CA VAL A 121 29.17 35.51 35.45
C VAL A 121 30.57 36.05 35.21
N THR A 122 31.07 36.00 33.98
CA THR A 122 32.42 36.49 33.64
C THR A 122 32.48 38.02 33.60
N TYR A 123 31.40 38.68 33.17
CA TYR A 123 31.35 40.14 33.04
C TYR A 123 31.13 40.87 34.37
N ASN A 124 30.63 40.19 35.41
CA ASN A 124 30.35 40.77 36.72
C ASN A 124 31.46 40.50 37.76
N GLN A 125 32.62 39.98 37.32
CA GLN A 125 33.84 39.78 38.10
C GLN A 125 35.00 40.70 37.67
N VAL A 126 34.73 41.67 36.80
CA VAL A 126 35.62 42.79 36.44
C VAL A 126 34.97 44.09 36.87
#